data_AF-A0A5K1EUC2-F1
#
_entry.id   AF-A0A5K1EUC2-F1
#
_cell.length_a   1.000
_cell.length_b   1.000
_cell.length_c   1.000
_cell.angle_alpha   90.00
_cell.angle_beta   90.00
_cell.angle_gamma   90.00
#
_symmetry.space_group_name_H-M   'P 1'
#
loop_
_entity.id
_entity.type
_entity.pdbx_description
1 polymer ?
#
loop_
_entity_poly.entity_id
_entity_poly.type
_entity_poly.pdbx_seq_one_letter_code
_entity_poly.pdbx_strand_id
1 'polypeptide(L)' 'VLAPLPIGFAVFMVHLATIPLTGTGINPARSFGPAVIYNHHEAWHNH' A
#
# COMPACT_ATOMS: atom_id res chain seq x y z
N VAL A 1 -25.17 1.84 6.54
CA VAL A 1 -24.19 1.00 7.26
C VAL A 1 -22.94 0.92 6.41
N LEU A 2 -21.87 1.64 6.75
CA LEU A 2 -20.56 1.34 6.15
C LEU A 2 -20.25 -0.11 6.55
N ALA A 3 -19.91 -0.94 5.58
CA ALA A 3 -19.64 -2.35 5.77
C ALA A 3 -18.12 -2.49 5.90
N PRO A 4 -17.54 -2.32 7.11
CA PRO A 4 -16.09 -2.37 7.30
C PRO A 4 -15.50 -3.72 6.87
N LEU A 5 -16.31 -4.78 6.92
CA LEU A 5 -15.91 -6.13 6.55
C LEU A 5 -15.62 -6.27 5.03
N PRO A 6 -16.55 -5.91 4.10
CA PRO A 6 -16.23 -5.86 2.68
C PRO A 6 -15.02 -5.00 2.32
N ILE A 7 -14.86 -3.84 2.97
CA ILE A 7 -13.73 -2.94 2.69
C ILE A 7 -12.40 -3.62 3.11
N GLY A 8 -12.35 -4.17 4.32
CA GLY A 8 -11.18 -4.91 4.80
C GLY A 8 -10.87 -6.13 3.95
N PHE A 9 -11.88 -6.85 3.48
CA PHE A 9 -11.70 -8.02 2.64
C PHE A 9 -11.21 -7.67 1.23
N ALA A 10 -11.68 -6.56 0.64
CA ALA A 10 -11.16 -6.06 -0.62
C ALA A 10 -9.67 -5.70 -0.50
N VAL A 11 -9.28 -5.01 0.58
CA VAL A 11 -7.88 -4.72 0.88
C VAL A 11 -7.07 -6.01 1.01
N PHE A 12 -7.55 -6.99 1.78
CA PHE A 12 -6.90 -8.29 1.95
C PHE A 12 -6.65 -9.00 0.61
N MET A 13 -7.66 -9.09 -0.25
CA MET A 13 -7.53 -9.74 -1.57
C MET A 13 -6.51 -9.04 -2.47
N VAL A 14 -6.52 -7.71 -2.49
CA VAL A 14 -5.55 -6.93 -3.28
C VAL A 14 -4.12 -7.11 -2.75
N HIS A 15 -3.94 -7.26 -1.43
CA HIS A 15 -2.64 -7.56 -0.86
C HIS A 15 -2.09 -8.91 -1.35
N LEU A 16 -2.91 -9.96 -1.33
CA LEU A 16 -2.48 -11.28 -1.81
C LEU A 16 -2.00 -11.25 -3.28
N ALA A 17 -2.63 -10.43 -4.12
CA ALA A 17 -2.29 -10.32 -5.53
C ALA A 17 -1.10 -9.38 -5.83
N THR A 18 -0.93 -8.29 -5.07
CA THR A 18 -0.03 -7.18 -5.46
C THR A 18 1.22 -7.02 -4.60
N ILE A 19 1.35 -7.76 -3.48
CA ILE A 19 2.60 -7.86 -2.71
C ILE A 19 3.82 -8.17 -3.60
N PRO A 20 3.82 -9.20 -4.48
CA PRO A 20 5.01 -9.55 -5.25
C PRO A 20 5.37 -8.54 -6.35
N LEU A 21 4.47 -7.59 -6.66
CA LEU A 21 4.68 -6.59 -7.69
C LEU A 21 5.19 -5.26 -7.11
N THR A 22 4.47 -4.71 -6.13
CA THR A 22 4.75 -3.37 -5.59
C THR A 22 4.70 -3.30 -4.06
N GLY A 23 4.58 -4.44 -3.37
CA GLY A 23 4.35 -4.46 -1.92
C GLY A 23 2.95 -3.98 -1.49
N THR A 24 2.02 -3.84 -2.45
CA THR A 24 0.65 -3.32 -2.29
C THR A 24 0.59 -1.85 -1.83
N GLY A 25 0.75 -0.93 -2.79
CA GLY A 25 0.79 0.51 -2.55
C GLY A 25 -0.55 1.26 -2.59
N ILE A 26 -1.70 0.57 -2.58
CA ILE A 26 -3.06 1.13 -2.83
C ILE A 26 -3.53 2.25 -1.87
N ASN A 27 -2.67 2.70 -0.96
CA ASN A 27 -2.91 3.77 -0.01
C ASN A 27 -1.73 4.77 -0.06
N PRO A 28 -1.91 5.97 -0.65
CA PRO A 28 -0.85 6.98 -0.79
C PRO A 28 -0.19 7.39 0.53
N ALA A 29 -0.96 7.54 1.62
CA ALA A 29 -0.41 7.89 2.92
C ALA A 29 0.48 6.76 3.49
N ARG A 30 0.09 5.49 3.26
CA ARG A 30 0.88 4.31 3.64
C ARG A 30 2.15 4.15 2.80
N SER A 31 2.16 4.66 1.58
CA SER A 31 3.34 4.65 0.71
C SER A 31 4.28 5.84 1.00
N PHE A 32 3.72 7.01 1.31
CA PHE A 32 4.48 8.24 1.57
C PHE A 32 5.26 8.19 2.89
N GLY A 33 4.67 7.69 3.97
CA GLY A 33 5.34 7.58 5.27
C GLY A 33 6.67 6.79 5.21
N PRO A 34 6.68 5.57 4.66
CA PRO A 34 7.91 4.83 4.41
C PRO A 34 8.88 5.54 3.48
N ALA A 35 8.43 6.22 2.42
CA ALA A 35 9.34 6.98 1.55
C ALA A 35 10.11 8.06 2.33
N VAL A 36 9.42 8.80 3.22
CA VAL A 36 10.02 9.80 4.11
C VAL A 36 10.97 9.18 5.13
N ILE A 37 10.55 8.11 5.82
CA ILE A 37 11.32 7.52 6.93
C ILE A 37 12.50 6.68 6.42
N TYR A 38 12.32 5.92 5.34
CA TYR A 38 13.36 5.11 4.72
C TYR A 38 14.35 5.96 3.93
N ASN A 39 13.88 7.04 3.32
CA ASN A 39 14.66 8.07 2.63
C ASN A 39 15.73 7.52 1.67
N HIS A 40 15.33 6.57 0.82
CA HIS A 40 16.20 5.96 -0.18
C HIS A 40 15.88 6.51 -1.58
N HIS A 41 16.89 6.78 -2.39
CA HIS A 41 16.72 7.38 -3.72
C HIS A 41 15.74 6.60 -4.60
N GLU A 42 15.85 5.27 -4.62
CA GLU A 42 14.93 4.42 -5.39
C GLU A 42 13.51 4.39 -4.82
N ALA A 43 13.34 4.58 -3.51
CA ALA A 43 12.02 4.63 -2.90
C ALA A 43 11.29 5.93 -3.27
N TRP A 44 12.02 7.04 -3.38
CA TRP A 44 11.49 8.31 -3.87
C TRP A 44 11.26 8.32 -5.38
N HIS A 45 12.14 7.68 -6.15
CA HIS A 45 12.00 7.61 -7.60
C HIS A 45 10.76 6.82 -8.05
N ASN A 46 10.36 5.83 -7.26
CA ASN A 46 9.22 4.96 -7.54
C ASN A 46 7.99 5.28 -6.67
N HIS A 47 7.95 6.44 -6.01
CA HIS A 47 6.83 6.83 -5.14
C HIS A 47 5.62 7.36 -5.93
#